data_AF-A0A520G165-F1
#
_entry.id   AF-A0A520G165-F1
#
_cell.length_a   1.000
_cell.length_b   1.000
_cell.length_c   1.000
_cell.angle_alpha   90.00
_cell.angle_beta   90.00
_cell.angle_gamma   90.00
#
_symmetry.space_group_name_H-M   'P 1'
#
loop_
_entity.id
_entity.type
_entity.pdbx_description
1 polymer ?
#
loop_
_entity_poly.entity_id
_entity_poly.type
_entity_poly.pdbx_seq_one_letter_code
_entity_poly.pdbx_strand_id
1 'polypeptide(L)'
;MAVAAGASAAADPEARADRSKLCERVANMAVEMNRARKEGVPQRRVEAAALAETDDIQVGGALVGVAQVVYAMAEDIDSTVRSRVRRDCRSGFRPR
;
A
#
# COMPACT_ATOMS: atom_id res chain seq x y z
N MET A 1 8.30 -29.95 30.58
CA MET A 1 8.36 -28.63 29.92
C MET A 1 7.40 -28.69 28.74
N ALA A 2 6.17 -28.21 28.91
CA ALA A 2 5.13 -28.33 27.87
C ALA A 2 5.29 -27.15 26.89
N VAL A 3 5.65 -27.48 25.64
CA VAL A 3 5.67 -26.53 24.53
C VAL A 3 4.23 -26.24 24.15
N ALA A 4 3.75 -25.02 24.43
CA ALA A 4 2.50 -24.52 23.90
C ALA A 4 2.69 -24.14 22.43
N ALA A 5 2.54 -25.12 21.54
CA ALA A 5 2.19 -24.89 20.15
C ALA A 5 0.66 -24.73 20.07
N GLY A 6 0.19 -23.57 19.63
CA GLY A 6 -1.24 -23.38 19.31
C GLY A 6 -1.83 -22.05 19.78
N ALA A 7 -1.48 -20.96 19.10
CA ALA A 7 -2.31 -19.76 19.07
C ALA A 7 -2.29 -19.20 17.65
N SER A 8 -3.03 -19.84 16.75
CA SER A 8 -3.65 -19.08 15.66
C SER A 8 -5.03 -18.63 16.15
N ALA A 9 -5.38 -17.36 15.88
CA ALA A 9 -6.73 -16.81 15.92
C ALA A 9 -7.30 -16.24 17.24
N ALA A 10 -6.48 -15.63 18.10
CA ALA A 10 -6.93 -14.37 18.69
C ALA A 10 -6.49 -13.28 17.71
N ALA A 11 -7.43 -12.80 16.91
CA ALA A 11 -7.14 -11.73 15.98
C ALA A 11 -6.83 -10.47 16.77
N ASP A 12 -5.54 -10.19 17.00
CA ASP A 12 -5.06 -8.93 17.54
C ASP A 12 -5.86 -7.79 16.91
N PRO A 13 -6.77 -7.16 17.68
CA PRO A 13 -7.58 -6.05 17.18
C PRO A 13 -6.66 -4.92 16.72
N GLU A 14 -5.51 -4.77 17.39
CA GLU A 14 -4.42 -3.87 17.05
C GLU A 14 -3.82 -4.23 15.68
N ALA A 15 -3.47 -5.49 15.42
CA ALA A 15 -2.98 -5.92 14.11
C ALA A 15 -4.02 -5.81 12.96
N ARG A 16 -5.33 -5.78 13.28
CA ARG A 16 -6.40 -5.47 12.31
C ARG A 16 -6.59 -3.96 12.13
N ALA A 17 -6.49 -3.18 13.20
CA ALA A 17 -6.58 -1.72 13.18
C ALA A 17 -5.37 -1.11 12.46
N ASP A 18 -4.17 -1.63 12.68
CA ASP A 18 -2.93 -1.24 12.01
C ASP A 18 -2.99 -1.55 10.52
N ARG A 19 -3.54 -2.71 10.12
CA ARG A 19 -3.81 -3.01 8.71
C ARG A 19 -4.80 -2.05 8.07
N SER A 20 -5.85 -1.66 8.78
CA SER A 20 -6.87 -0.75 8.23
C SER A 20 -6.29 0.66 8.03
N LYS A 21 -5.52 1.18 9.01
CA LYS A 21 -4.79 2.45 8.90
C LYS A 21 -3.73 2.41 7.81
N LEU A 22 -3.03 1.28 7.68
CA LEU A 22 -2.05 1.04 6.62
C LEU A 22 -2.71 1.11 5.24
N CYS A 23 -3.84 0.41 5.04
CA CYS A 23 -4.57 0.45 3.78
C CYS A 23 -5.08 1.84 3.42
N GLU A 24 -5.53 2.62 4.41
CA GLU A 24 -5.93 4.01 4.18
C GLU A 24 -4.74 4.89 3.79
N ARG A 25 -3.59 4.72 4.46
CA ARG A 25 -2.37 5.46 4.14
C ARG A 25 -1.86 5.15 2.74
N VAL A 26 -1.76 3.87 2.37
CA VAL A 26 -1.38 3.46 1.00
C VAL A 26 -2.37 4.02 -0.04
N ALA A 27 -3.67 3.95 0.23
CA ALA A 27 -4.68 4.45 -0.70
C ALA A 27 -4.64 5.98 -0.88
N ASN A 28 -4.32 6.73 0.18
CA ASN A 28 -4.11 8.17 0.09
C ASN A 28 -2.83 8.50 -0.70
N MET A 29 -1.74 7.78 -0.41
CA MET A 29 -0.48 7.93 -1.14
C MET A 29 -0.67 7.63 -2.64
N ALA A 30 -1.42 6.58 -3.00
CA ALA A 30 -1.73 6.24 -4.39
C ALA A 30 -2.41 7.40 -5.17
N VAL A 31 -3.24 8.19 -4.48
CA VAL A 31 -3.87 9.39 -5.05
C VAL A 31 -2.83 10.50 -5.24
N GLU A 32 -1.94 10.70 -4.28
CA GLU A 32 -0.83 11.66 -4.39
C GLU A 32 0.13 11.29 -5.53
N MET A 33 0.44 10.01 -5.71
CA MET A 33 1.24 9.51 -6.84
C MET A 33 0.56 9.76 -8.18
N ASN A 34 -0.77 9.57 -8.28
CA ASN A 34 -1.52 9.86 -9.50
C ASN A 34 -1.53 11.36 -9.81
N ARG A 35 -1.63 12.21 -8.77
CA ARG A 35 -1.47 13.66 -8.92
C ARG A 35 -0.06 14.01 -9.39
N ALA A 36 0.97 13.46 -8.76
CA ALA A 36 2.37 13.67 -9.16
C ALA A 36 2.62 13.23 -10.61
N ARG A 37 2.02 12.10 -11.04
CA ARG A 37 2.05 11.64 -12.44
C ARG A 37 1.43 12.68 -13.38
N LYS A 38 0.25 13.23 -13.06
CA LYS A 38 -0.41 14.29 -13.86
C LYS A 38 0.42 15.58 -13.93
N GLU A 39 1.19 15.86 -12.89
CA GLU A 39 2.16 16.98 -12.84
C GLU A 39 3.48 16.67 -13.58
N GLY A 40 3.63 15.47 -14.17
CA GLY A 40 4.82 15.06 -14.92
C GLY A 40 6.00 14.63 -14.04
N VAL A 41 5.77 14.36 -12.75
CA VAL A 41 6.82 13.88 -11.85
C VAL A 41 7.28 12.49 -12.30
N PRO A 42 8.59 12.26 -12.52
CA PRO A 42 9.11 10.95 -12.92
C PRO A 42 8.83 9.87 -11.88
N GLN A 43 8.43 8.68 -12.33
CA GLN A 43 8.14 7.51 -11.50
C GLN A 43 9.22 7.23 -10.45
N ARG A 44 10.51 7.27 -10.84
CA ARG A 44 11.63 7.00 -9.93
C ARG A 44 11.69 7.92 -8.71
N ARG A 45 11.26 9.18 -8.86
CA ARG A 45 11.21 10.14 -7.73
C ARG A 45 10.11 9.77 -6.74
N VAL A 46 8.98 9.31 -7.26
CA VAL A 46 7.84 8.87 -6.46
C VAL A 46 8.14 7.56 -5.74
N GLU A 47 8.78 6.60 -6.40
CA GLU A 47 9.21 5.34 -5.77
C GLU A 47 10.24 5.59 -4.65
N ALA A 48 11.18 6.52 -4.86
CA ALA A 48 12.13 6.91 -3.81
C ALA A 48 11.44 7.59 -2.62
N ALA A 49 10.46 8.47 -2.87
CA ALA A 49 9.67 9.11 -1.81
C ALA A 49 8.84 8.07 -1.03
N ALA A 50 8.24 7.11 -1.73
CA ALA A 50 7.49 6.00 -1.14
C ALA A 50 8.33 5.12 -0.21
N LEU A 51 9.58 4.86 -0.58
CA LEU A 51 10.52 4.11 0.26
C LEU A 51 11.03 4.92 1.44
N ALA A 52 11.18 6.24 1.29
CA ALA A 52 11.62 7.13 2.37
C ALA A 52 10.50 7.46 3.39
N GLU A 53 9.24 7.26 3.02
CA GLU A 53 8.07 7.56 3.85
C GLU A 53 7.94 6.62 5.07
N THR A 54 8.58 5.46 5.04
CA THR A 54 8.40 4.43 6.06
C THR A 54 9.66 3.59 6.27
N ASP A 55 9.99 3.32 7.53
CA ASP A 55 11.08 2.39 7.89
C ASP A 55 10.69 0.91 7.73
N ASP A 56 9.39 0.63 7.51
CA ASP A 56 8.90 -0.74 7.30
C ASP A 56 9.08 -1.14 5.83
N ILE A 57 10.00 -2.08 5.59
CA ILE A 57 10.33 -2.60 4.26
C ILE A 57 9.11 -3.18 3.54
N GLN A 58 8.17 -3.81 4.27
CA GLN A 58 6.95 -4.36 3.66
C GLN A 58 6.01 -3.25 3.21
N VAL A 59 5.90 -2.18 3.99
CA VAL A 59 5.09 -1.00 3.62
C VAL A 59 5.73 -0.25 2.46
N GLY A 60 7.05 -0.04 2.50
CA GLY A 60 7.79 0.59 1.40
C GLY A 60 7.63 -0.19 0.09
N GLY A 61 7.77 -1.52 0.13
CA GLY A 61 7.56 -2.38 -1.04
C GLY A 61 6.12 -2.32 -1.57
N ALA A 62 5.13 -2.27 -0.69
CA ALA A 62 3.73 -2.12 -1.07
C ALA A 62 3.47 -0.77 -1.77
N LEU A 63 4.03 0.32 -1.27
CA LEU A 63 3.91 1.64 -1.87
C LEU A 63 4.59 1.72 -3.24
N VAL A 64 5.77 1.10 -3.40
CA VAL A 64 6.46 1.00 -4.71
C VAL A 64 5.62 0.21 -5.72
N GLY A 65 5.04 -0.93 -5.32
CA GLY A 65 4.15 -1.70 -6.18
C GLY A 65 2.92 -0.89 -6.64
N VAL A 66 2.36 -0.05 -5.75
CA VAL A 66 1.28 0.88 -6.11
C VAL A 66 1.74 1.96 -7.07
N ALA A 67 2.93 2.55 -6.86
CA ALA A 67 3.51 3.53 -7.77
C ALA A 67 3.61 2.96 -9.18
N GLN A 68 4.12 1.73 -9.33
CA GLN A 68 4.24 1.06 -10.63
C GLN A 68 2.88 0.89 -11.31
N VAL A 69 1.85 0.44 -10.58
CA VAL A 69 0.50 0.31 -11.13
C VAL A 69 -0.05 1.66 -11.57
N VAL A 70 0.05 2.70 -10.72
CA VAL A 70 -0.45 4.04 -11.02
C VAL A 70 0.23 4.64 -12.25
N TYR A 71 1.55 4.46 -12.39
CA TYR A 71 2.32 5.00 -13.51
C TYR A 71 2.17 4.20 -14.81
N ALA A 72 1.85 2.90 -14.72
CA ALA A 72 1.55 2.07 -15.89
C ALA A 72 0.15 2.30 -16.46
N MET A 73 -0.79 2.84 -15.67
CA MET A 73 -2.16 3.10 -16.12
C MET A 73 -2.27 4.46 -16.82
N ALA A 74 -2.61 4.47 -18.11
CA ALA A 74 -2.69 5.69 -18.92
C ALA A 74 -3.95 6.55 -18.66
N GLU A 75 -5.03 5.96 -18.14
CA GLU A 75 -6.33 6.63 -17.91
C GLU A 75 -6.39 7.50 -16.64
N ASP A 76 -7.49 8.25 -16.51
CA ASP A 76 -7.78 9.19 -15.42
C ASP A 76 -8.46 8.45 -14.24
N ILE A 77 -7.83 8.41 -13.05
CA ILE A 77 -8.04 7.33 -12.06
C ILE A 77 -8.47 7.77 -10.65
N ASP A 78 -9.02 8.97 -10.47
CA ASP A 78 -9.23 9.52 -9.12
C ASP A 78 -10.20 8.69 -8.25
N SER A 79 -11.27 8.10 -8.80
CA SER A 79 -12.19 7.23 -8.03
C SER A 79 -11.78 5.76 -7.99
N THR A 80 -11.00 5.29 -8.96
CA THR A 80 -10.75 3.86 -9.20
C THR A 80 -9.50 3.37 -8.48
N VAL A 81 -8.45 4.19 -8.34
CA VAL A 81 -7.20 3.84 -7.63
C VAL A 81 -7.48 3.57 -6.17
N ARG A 82 -8.19 4.47 -5.49
CA ARG A 82 -8.51 4.30 -4.06
C ARG A 82 -9.28 3.01 -3.82
N SER A 83 -10.28 2.74 -4.67
CA SER A 83 -11.11 1.53 -4.58
C SER A 83 -10.31 0.26 -4.84
N ARG A 84 -9.40 0.28 -5.82
CA ARG A 84 -8.55 -0.86 -6.20
C ARG A 84 -7.48 -1.13 -5.15
N VAL A 85 -6.77 -0.11 -4.69
CA VAL A 85 -5.77 -0.21 -3.62
C VAL A 85 -6.40 -0.67 -2.31
N ARG A 86 -7.59 -0.16 -1.94
CA ARG A 86 -8.33 -0.67 -0.77
C ARG A 86 -8.68 -2.15 -0.91
N ARG A 87 -9.08 -2.59 -2.11
CA ARG A 87 -9.39 -4.00 -2.39
C ARG A 87 -8.13 -4.87 -2.30
N ASP A 88 -7.06 -4.47 -2.95
CA ASP A 88 -5.78 -5.20 -3.00
C ASP A 88 -5.12 -5.27 -1.61
N CYS A 89 -5.18 -4.18 -0.85
CA CYS A 89 -4.71 -4.13 0.53
C CYS A 89 -5.56 -5.01 1.46
N ARG A 90 -6.89 -5.04 1.30
CA ARG A 90 -7.77 -5.96 2.04
C ARG A 90 -7.50 -7.44 1.74
N SER A 91 -7.14 -7.77 0.51
CA SER A 91 -6.75 -9.14 0.13
C SER A 91 -5.36 -9.55 0.65
N GLY A 92 -4.66 -8.64 1.35
CA GLY A 92 -3.27 -8.79 1.73
C GLY A 92 -2.40 -8.55 0.50
N PHE A 93 -1.77 -7.38 0.42
CA PHE A 93 -0.87 -6.95 -0.65
C PHE A 93 -0.11 -8.15 -1.24
N ARG A 94 -0.58 -8.66 -2.38
CA ARG A 94 0.17 -9.64 -3.16
C ARG A 94 0.74 -8.87 -4.33
N PRO A 95 2.01 -8.42 -4.28
CA PRO A 95 2.66 -7.96 -5.49
C PRO A 95 2.52 -9.07 -6.53
N ARG A 96 1.99 -8.74 -7.71
CA ARG A 96 1.92 -9.68 -8.83
C ARG A 96 3.29 -9.86 -9.44
#